data_AF-A0A951D1H0-F1
#
_entry.id   AF-A0A951D1H0-F1
#
_cell.length_a   1.000
_cell.length_b   1.000
_cell.length_c   1.000
_cell.angle_alpha   90.00
_cell.angle_beta   90.00
_cell.angle_gamma   90.00
#
_symmetry.space_group_name_H-M   'P 1'
#
loop_
_entity.id
_entity.type
_entity.pdbx_description
1 polymer ?
#
loop_
_entity_poly.entity_id
_entity_poly.type
_entity_poly.pdbx_seq_one_letter_code
_entity_poly.pdbx_strand_id
1 'polypeptide(L)'
;PPSVPPTDPTFSTSDEHHLWIRRYWRGPTWINSAWLVWLGLVRLGYRAEADVLATRISSAVLASGLREYYNPFTGGGMGAVDFAWSTLVMELLEADPADAAGSYLVGLPETLDP
;
A
#
# COMPACT_ATOMS: atom_id res chain seq x y z
N PRO A 1 6.86 -8.80 -10.00
CA PRO A 1 8.02 -8.44 -9.15
C PRO A 1 7.57 -7.52 -8.01
N PRO A 2 8.11 -7.58 -6.79
CA PRO A 2 7.86 -6.57 -5.75
C PRO A 2 8.68 -5.30 -6.00
N SER A 3 8.29 -4.20 -5.36
CA SER A 3 9.05 -2.94 -5.41
C SER A 3 10.49 -3.14 -4.96
N VAL A 4 11.40 -2.34 -5.49
CA VAL A 4 12.84 -2.39 -5.23
C VAL A 4 13.31 -1.11 -4.53
N PRO A 5 14.44 -1.13 -3.81
CA PRO A 5 14.97 0.09 -3.21
C PRO A 5 15.37 1.13 -4.29
N PRO A 6 15.35 2.43 -3.98
CA PRO A 6 15.75 3.50 -4.91
C PRO A 6 17.17 3.38 -5.47
N THR A 7 18.04 2.62 -4.80
CA THR A 7 19.41 2.35 -5.23
C THR A 7 19.52 1.25 -6.29
N ASP A 8 18.44 0.49 -6.53
CA ASP A 8 18.41 -0.54 -7.58
C ASP A 8 18.33 0.14 -8.97
N PRO A 9 19.19 -0.22 -9.94
CA PRO A 9 19.22 0.39 -11.27
C PRO A 9 17.91 0.23 -12.06
N THR A 10 17.05 -0.70 -11.64
CA THR A 10 15.76 -0.94 -12.26
C THR A 10 14.61 -0.21 -11.56
N PHE A 11 14.89 0.53 -10.48
CA PHE A 11 13.92 1.41 -9.84
C PHE A 11 13.39 2.44 -10.84
N SER A 12 12.10 2.74 -10.80
CA SER A 12 11.48 3.76 -11.65
C SER A 12 10.24 4.33 -11.01
N THR A 13 10.08 5.64 -11.14
CA THR A 13 8.87 6.37 -10.77
C THR A 13 8.09 6.89 -11.97
N SER A 14 8.60 6.65 -13.19
CA SER A 14 7.93 7.04 -14.42
C SER A 14 6.94 5.96 -14.86
N ASP A 15 5.75 6.43 -15.26
CA ASP A 15 4.70 5.63 -15.92
C ASP A 15 4.92 5.54 -17.44
N GLU A 16 6.04 6.07 -17.94
CA GLU A 16 6.32 6.12 -19.36
C GLU A 16 6.48 4.72 -19.97
N HIS A 17 5.87 4.56 -21.14
CA HIS A 17 5.87 3.35 -21.96
C HIS A 17 7.20 3.12 -22.70
N HIS A 18 8.34 3.49 -22.13
CA HIS A 18 9.62 3.24 -22.80
C HIS A 18 9.99 1.76 -22.67
N LEU A 19 9.92 1.07 -23.82
CA LEU A 19 10.38 -0.31 -24.03
C LEU A 19 9.59 -1.38 -23.26
N TRP A 20 8.28 -1.50 -23.49
CA TRP A 20 7.47 -2.71 -23.15
C TRP A 20 7.45 -3.15 -21.67
N ILE A 21 8.16 -2.46 -20.78
CA ILE A 21 8.35 -2.81 -19.38
C ILE A 21 7.79 -1.66 -18.57
N ARG A 22 6.49 -1.76 -18.31
CA ARG A 22 5.81 -0.99 -17.26
C ARG A 22 6.46 -1.38 -15.92
N ARG A 23 7.31 -0.50 -15.37
CA ARG A 23 8.02 -0.72 -14.09
C ARG A 23 7.13 -0.49 -12.86
N TYR A 24 5.85 -0.86 -13.00
CA TYR A 24 4.73 -0.72 -12.05
C TYR A 24 5.07 -1.11 -10.62
N TRP A 25 5.78 -2.22 -10.50
CA TRP A 25 6.16 -2.80 -9.22
C TRP A 25 7.65 -2.68 -8.96
N ARG A 26 8.35 -1.69 -9.52
CA ARG A 26 9.77 -1.46 -9.25
C ARG A 26 10.00 -0.01 -8.85
N GLY A 27 9.17 0.48 -7.94
CA GLY A 27 9.31 1.83 -7.40
C GLY A 27 8.00 2.42 -6.92
N PRO A 28 6.93 2.44 -7.74
CA PRO A 28 5.66 3.02 -7.34
C PRO A 28 5.06 2.32 -6.11
N THR A 29 4.38 3.11 -5.28
CA THR A 29 3.68 2.65 -4.09
C THR A 29 2.26 2.25 -4.45
N TRP A 30 1.89 1.02 -4.09
CA TRP A 30 0.54 0.50 -4.22
C TRP A 30 -0.16 0.49 -2.86
N ILE A 31 -1.42 0.96 -2.83
CA ILE A 31 -2.15 1.13 -1.57
C ILE A 31 -2.37 -0.19 -0.85
N ASN A 32 -2.68 -1.27 -1.57
CA ASN A 32 -2.85 -2.60 -0.98
C ASN A 32 -1.56 -3.12 -0.31
N SER A 33 -0.40 -2.89 -0.92
CA SER A 33 0.88 -3.29 -0.31
C SER A 33 1.23 -2.40 0.89
N ALA A 34 1.00 -1.09 0.80
CA ALA A 34 1.18 -0.17 1.92
C ALA A 34 0.25 -0.53 3.10
N TRP A 35 -1.00 -0.88 2.81
CA TRP A 35 -1.98 -1.35 3.80
C TRP A 35 -1.52 -2.62 4.51
N LEU A 36 -0.97 -3.62 3.80
CA LEU A 36 -0.42 -4.82 4.43
C LEU A 36 0.75 -4.51 5.37
N VAL A 37 1.64 -3.59 4.98
CA VAL A 37 2.75 -3.14 5.84
C VAL A 37 2.20 -2.41 7.07
N TRP A 38 1.26 -1.49 6.88
CA TRP A 38 0.59 -0.76 7.95
C TRP A 38 -0.08 -1.71 8.95
N LEU A 39 -0.80 -2.73 8.46
CA LEU A 39 -1.44 -3.75 9.29
C LEU A 39 -0.41 -4.52 10.14
N GLY A 40 0.74 -4.87 9.57
CA GLY A 40 1.85 -5.48 10.30
C GLY A 40 2.42 -4.56 11.39
N LEU A 41 2.60 -3.27 11.09
CA LEU A 41 3.08 -2.28 12.06
C LEU A 41 2.12 -2.15 13.24
N VAL A 42 0.81 -2.06 12.98
CA VAL A 42 -0.23 -2.01 14.03
C VAL A 42 -0.19 -3.26 14.91
N ARG A 43 -0.19 -4.46 14.30
CA ARG A 43 -0.19 -5.74 15.01
C ARG A 43 1.05 -5.97 15.87
N LEU A 44 2.20 -5.45 15.44
CA LEU A 44 3.46 -5.57 16.16
C LEU A 44 3.70 -4.42 17.16
N GLY A 45 2.80 -3.43 17.24
CA GLY A 45 2.88 -2.32 18.19
C GLY A 45 3.76 -1.14 17.74
N TYR A 46 4.20 -1.09 16.49
CA TYR A 46 4.96 0.02 15.88
C TYR A 46 4.04 1.20 15.52
N ARG A 47 3.44 1.81 16.55
CA ARG A 47 2.40 2.85 16.39
C ARG A 47 2.89 4.08 15.64
N ALA A 48 4.06 4.60 15.99
CA ALA A 48 4.59 5.82 15.38
C ALA A 48 4.85 5.65 13.88
N GLU A 49 5.40 4.51 13.48
CA GLU A 49 5.66 4.15 12.10
C GLU A 49 4.35 3.93 11.32
N ALA A 50 3.37 3.29 11.96
CA ALA A 50 2.04 3.11 11.38
C ALA A 50 1.36 4.47 11.11
N ASP A 51 1.41 5.40 12.06
CA ASP A 51 0.83 6.74 11.93
C ASP A 51 1.51 7.56 10.81
N VAL A 52 2.84 7.48 10.71
CA VAL A 52 3.60 8.13 9.63
C VAL A 52 3.22 7.56 8.27
N LEU A 53 3.11 6.23 8.16
CA LEU A 53 2.71 5.58 6.92
C LEU A 53 1.27 5.96 6.54
N ALA A 54 0.33 5.89 7.49
CA ALA A 54 -1.06 6.26 7.29
C ALA A 54 -1.20 7.70 6.78
N THR A 55 -0.52 8.63 7.44
CA THR A 55 -0.53 10.06 7.08
C THR A 55 0.00 10.31 5.67
N ARG A 56 1.10 9.66 5.29
CA ARG A 56 1.71 9.84 3.96
C ARG A 56 0.83 9.28 2.85
N ILE A 57 0.28 8.09 3.07
CA ILE A 57 -0.59 7.43 2.09
C ILE A 57 -1.88 8.22 1.90
N SER A 58 -2.55 8.60 3.00
CA SER A 58 -3.78 9.38 2.91
C SER A 58 -3.58 10.74 2.25
N SER A 59 -2.47 11.43 2.54
CA SER A 59 -2.12 12.68 1.87
C SER A 59 -1.96 12.53 0.36
N ALA A 60 -1.31 11.45 -0.10
CA ALA A 60 -1.15 11.17 -1.52
C ALA A 60 -2.50 10.90 -2.22
N VAL A 61 -3.38 10.12 -1.58
CA VAL A 61 -4.74 9.84 -2.09
C VAL A 61 -5.59 11.11 -2.11
N LEU A 62 -5.55 11.93 -1.06
CA LEU A 62 -6.29 13.20 -0.99
C LEU A 62 -5.86 14.17 -2.10
N ALA A 63 -4.56 14.21 -2.43
CA ALA A 63 -4.02 15.09 -3.45
C ALA A 63 -4.27 14.58 -4.89
N SER A 64 -4.23 13.26 -5.11
CA SER A 64 -4.22 12.67 -6.46
C SER A 64 -5.50 11.89 -6.83
N GLY A 65 -6.43 11.73 -5.89
CA GLY A 65 -7.59 10.85 -6.03
C GLY A 65 -7.25 9.36 -5.92
N LEU A 66 -8.24 8.50 -6.17
CA LEU A 66 -8.08 7.04 -6.13
C LEU A 66 -7.37 6.53 -7.39
N ARG A 67 -6.05 6.39 -7.31
CA ARG A 67 -5.17 6.02 -8.42
C ARG A 67 -4.58 4.62 -8.21
N GLU A 68 -4.19 3.95 -9.29
CA GLU A 68 -3.69 2.56 -9.24
C GLU A 68 -2.41 2.41 -8.41
N TYR A 69 -1.48 3.35 -8.59
CA TYR A 69 -0.24 3.44 -7.80
C TYR A 69 0.25 4.88 -7.77
N TYR A 70 1.16 5.18 -6.84
CA TYR A 70 1.61 6.53 -6.53
C TYR A 70 3.12 6.63 -6.62
N ASN A 71 3.61 7.80 -7.02
CA ASN A 71 5.03 8.11 -6.94
C ASN A 71 5.45 8.17 -5.45
N PRO A 72 6.45 7.38 -5.02
CA PRO A 72 6.83 7.26 -3.61
C PRO A 72 7.44 8.55 -3.02
N PHE A 73 7.89 9.48 -3.85
CA PHE A 73 8.50 10.73 -3.41
C PHE A 73 7.55 11.92 -3.47
N THR A 74 6.70 11.99 -4.49
CA THR A 74 5.83 13.15 -4.72
C THR A 74 4.37 12.89 -4.34
N GLY A 75 3.95 11.64 -4.19
CA GLY A 75 2.55 11.27 -3.99
C GLY A 75 1.68 11.44 -5.25
N GLY A 76 2.27 11.75 -6.41
CA GLY A 76 1.54 11.87 -7.67
C GLY A 76 0.97 10.52 -8.11
N GLY A 77 -0.35 10.45 -8.34
CA GLY A 77 -1.04 9.22 -8.68
C GLY A 77 -1.03 8.89 -10.19
N MET A 78 -0.73 7.64 -10.50
CA MET A 78 -0.48 7.10 -11.85
C MET A 78 -1.39 5.89 -12.15
N GLY A 79 -1.40 5.42 -13.39
CA GLY A 79 -2.26 4.31 -13.81
C GLY A 79 -3.76 4.63 -13.89
N ALA A 80 -4.61 3.66 -13.53
CA ALA A 80 -6.07 3.80 -13.56
C ALA A 80 -6.62 4.88 -12.60
N VAL A 81 -7.73 5.53 -12.99
CA VAL A 81 -8.57 6.39 -12.12
C VAL A 81 -9.66 5.54 -11.44
N ASP A 82 -10.17 6.02 -10.32
CA ASP A 82 -11.23 5.37 -9.53
C ASP A 82 -10.93 3.90 -9.23
N PHE A 83 -9.66 3.62 -8.94
CA PHE A 83 -9.18 2.26 -8.73
C PHE A 83 -9.61 1.74 -7.36
N ALA A 84 -10.47 0.71 -7.36
CA ALA A 84 -11.15 0.23 -6.15
C ALA A 84 -10.20 -0.13 -5.00
N TRP A 85 -9.05 -0.75 -5.25
CA TRP A 85 -8.15 -1.12 -4.15
C TRP A 85 -7.54 0.08 -3.42
N SER A 86 -7.57 1.27 -4.03
CA SER A 86 -7.11 2.48 -3.35
C SER A 86 -8.06 2.96 -2.26
N THR A 87 -9.29 2.41 -2.18
CA THR A 87 -10.21 2.68 -1.06
C THR A 87 -9.74 2.06 0.25
N LEU A 88 -8.76 1.14 0.24
CA LEU A 88 -8.12 0.63 1.46
C LEU A 88 -7.46 1.73 2.29
N VAL A 89 -7.25 2.93 1.72
CA VAL A 89 -6.85 4.11 2.50
C VAL A 89 -7.81 4.45 3.64
N MET A 90 -9.08 4.05 3.55
CA MET A 90 -10.06 4.30 4.60
C MET A 90 -9.68 3.58 5.90
N GLU A 91 -9.12 2.37 5.80
CA GLU A 91 -8.61 1.61 6.95
C GLU A 91 -7.44 2.32 7.65
N LEU A 92 -6.72 3.18 6.93
CA LEU A 92 -5.60 3.96 7.47
C LEU A 92 -6.10 5.26 8.12
N LEU A 93 -7.22 5.81 7.66
CA LEU A 93 -7.81 7.08 8.13
C LEU A 93 -8.72 6.90 9.34
N GLU A 94 -9.56 5.87 9.30
CA GLU A 94 -10.48 5.49 10.36
C GLU A 94 -10.06 4.15 10.95
N ALA A 95 -8.77 4.04 11.25
CA ALA A 95 -8.22 2.84 11.82
C ALA A 95 -8.90 2.51 13.15
N ASP A 96 -9.54 1.36 13.24
CA ASP A 96 -9.79 0.69 14.51
C ASP A 96 -8.61 -0.23 14.80
N PRO A 97 -7.69 0.14 15.71
CA PRO A 97 -6.52 -0.68 16.00
C PRO A 97 -6.88 -2.03 16.61
N ALA A 98 -8.05 -2.18 17.24
CA ALA A 98 -8.49 -3.45 17.78
C ALA A 98 -8.93 -4.41 16.65
N ASP A 99 -9.68 -3.91 15.67
CA ASP A 99 -10.09 -4.69 14.50
C ASP A 99 -8.89 -5.01 13.60
N ALA A 100 -8.00 -4.04 13.37
CA ALA A 100 -6.76 -4.24 12.61
C ALA A 100 -5.79 -5.21 13.32
N ALA A 101 -5.76 -5.21 14.66
CA ALA A 101 -4.99 -6.20 15.43
C ALA A 101 -5.60 -7.61 15.32
N GLY A 102 -6.91 -7.70 15.12
CA GLY A 102 -7.62 -8.95 14.88
C GLY A 102 -7.19 -9.61 13.57
N SER A 103 -7.19 -10.96 13.55
CA SER A 103 -7.03 -11.74 12.32
C SER A 103 -8.28 -12.58 12.13
N TYR A 104 -8.85 -12.55 10.93
CA TYR A 104 -10.00 -13.36 10.51
C TYR A 104 -9.68 -14.88 10.47
N LEU A 105 -8.41 -15.26 10.65
CA LEU A 105 -8.01 -16.66 10.80
C LEU A 105 -8.10 -17.14 12.25
N VAL A 106 -8.25 -16.24 13.23
CA VAL A 106 -8.42 -16.60 14.63
C VAL A 106 -9.89 -17.02 14.80
N GLY A 107 -10.14 -18.33 14.82
CA GLY A 107 -11.48 -18.92 14.90
C GLY A 107 -11.82 -19.89 13.78
N LEU A 108 -10.93 -20.10 12.80
CA LEU A 108 -11.08 -21.24 11.89
C LEU A 108 -10.82 -22.54 12.66
N PRO A 109 -11.69 -23.56 12.54
CA PRO A 109 -11.45 -24.84 13.17
C PRO A 109 -10.10 -25.38 12.69
N GLU A 110 -9.31 -25.89 13.63
CA GLU A 110 -7.92 -26.36 13.43
C GLU A 110 -7.80 -27.53 12.45
N THR A 111 -8.92 -28.07 11.95
CA THR A 111 -9.00 -29.24 11.09
C THR A 111 -9.75 -28.92 9.78
N LEU A 112 -9.01 -28.41 8.80
CA LEU A 112 -9.27 -28.76 7.41
C LEU A 112 -8.11 -29.67 6.98
N ASP A 113 -8.14 -30.91 7.46
CA ASP A 113 -7.30 -31.97 6.90
C ASP A 113 -8.03 -32.52 5.65
N PRO A 114 -7.35 -32.75 4.51
CA PRO A 114 -7.97 -33.13 3.24
C PRO A 114 -8.55 -34.56 3.22
#